data_AF-A0A7C5MYU5-F1
#
_entry.id   AF-A0A7C5MYU5-F1
#
_cell.length_a   1.000
_cell.length_b   1.000
_cell.length_c   1.000
_cell.angle_alpha   90.00
_cell.angle_beta   90.00
_cell.angle_gamma   90.00
#
_symmetry.space_group_name_H-M   'P 1'
#
loop_
_entity.id
_entity.type
_entity.pdbx_description
1 polymer ?
#
loop_
_entity_poly.entity_id
_entity_poly.type
_entity_poly.pdbx_seq_one_letter_code
_entity_poly.pdbx_strand_id
1 'polypeptide(L)'
;MFALRREMQAVTEYAALGDRQRLMQWLDRLEKDYRSIGEMVPEWKDELELELFPKMRAAKSPEELGRLQRKLAMSCQGCHREYKLAAVLRYRTPDFDRVKVESSETLEEEDYSRVMQRLTMLVNRIKIASVDERWPSARDALEALKVRLEDLGESCGACHRESAPRERILGAAAEVPLEHVAKGLAAQDARTTGRFLGEFAVNACARCHAIHRPLANLRRLLEKAQQEP
;
A
#
# COMPACT_ATOMS: atom_id res chain seq x y z
N MET A 1 -13.68 -9.00 -7.14
CA MET A 1 -13.94 -7.55 -7.38
C MET A 1 -13.95 -7.18 -8.86
N PHE A 2 -12.84 -7.27 -9.61
CA PHE A 2 -12.88 -7.04 -11.07
C PHE A 2 -13.74 -8.06 -11.83
N ALA A 3 -13.79 -9.31 -11.34
CA ALA A 3 -14.68 -10.36 -11.86
C ALA A 3 -16.16 -9.98 -11.72
N LEU A 4 -16.65 -9.74 -10.50
CA LEU A 4 -18.00 -9.25 -10.20
C LEU A 4 -18.48 -8.09 -11.09
N ARG A 5 -17.63 -7.09 -11.36
CA ARG A 5 -18.00 -5.97 -12.24
C ARG A 5 -18.23 -6.44 -13.68
N ARG A 6 -17.36 -7.30 -14.21
CA ARG A 6 -17.53 -7.88 -15.55
C ARG A 6 -18.74 -8.79 -15.63
N GLU A 7 -19.00 -9.57 -14.59
CA GLU A 7 -20.16 -10.45 -14.52
C GLU A 7 -21.47 -9.66 -14.49
N MET A 8 -21.55 -8.59 -13.68
CA MET A 8 -22.68 -7.66 -13.71
C MET A 8 -22.93 -7.10 -15.11
N GLN A 9 -21.86 -6.66 -15.79
CA GLN A 9 -21.94 -6.14 -17.15
C GLN A 9 -22.40 -7.22 -18.14
N ALA A 10 -21.84 -8.43 -18.07
CA ALA A 10 -22.22 -9.53 -18.95
C ALA A 10 -23.69 -9.92 -18.79
N VAL A 11 -24.22 -9.94 -17.56
CA VAL A 11 -25.64 -10.16 -17.30
C VAL A 11 -26.49 -9.08 -17.97
N THR A 12 -26.08 -7.81 -17.94
CA THR A 12 -26.78 -6.72 -18.66
C THR A 12 -26.72 -6.91 -20.18
N GLU A 13 -25.55 -7.22 -20.72
CA GLU A 13 -25.33 -7.39 -22.17
C GLU A 13 -26.14 -8.57 -22.73
N TYR A 14 -26.05 -9.75 -22.11
CA TYR A 14 -26.76 -10.93 -22.61
C TYR A 14 -28.27 -10.87 -22.39
N ALA A 15 -28.73 -10.12 -21.39
CA ALA A 15 -30.14 -9.81 -21.26
C ALA A 15 -30.66 -8.94 -22.42
N ALA A 16 -29.90 -7.92 -22.82
CA ALA A 16 -30.25 -7.05 -23.94
C ALA A 16 -30.23 -7.79 -25.28
N LEU A 17 -29.33 -8.75 -25.45
CA LEU A 17 -29.23 -9.60 -26.65
C LEU A 17 -30.27 -10.74 -26.69
N GLY A 18 -31.01 -10.97 -25.60
CA GLY A 18 -31.93 -12.11 -25.50
C GLY A 18 -31.24 -13.49 -25.45
N ASP A 19 -29.92 -13.54 -25.24
CA ASP A 19 -29.14 -14.78 -25.15
C ASP A 19 -29.31 -15.41 -23.77
N ARG A 20 -30.39 -16.19 -23.62
CA ARG A 20 -30.77 -16.84 -22.36
C ARG A 20 -29.65 -17.77 -21.84
N GLN A 21 -28.96 -18.49 -22.72
CA GLN A 21 -27.94 -19.46 -22.31
C GLN A 21 -26.76 -18.77 -21.65
N ARG A 22 -26.20 -17.74 -22.31
CA ARG A 22 -25.07 -16.97 -21.75
C ARG A 22 -25.50 -16.15 -20.54
N LEU A 23 -26.72 -15.61 -20.55
CA LEU A 23 -27.28 -14.92 -19.39
C LEU A 23 -27.28 -15.81 -18.13
N MET A 24 -27.76 -17.05 -18.22
CA MET A 24 -27.76 -17.98 -17.08
C MET A 24 -26.33 -18.31 -16.64
N GLN A 25 -25.43 -18.57 -17.59
CA GLN A 25 -24.03 -18.84 -17.30
C GLN A 25 -23.36 -17.70 -16.51
N TRP A 26 -23.61 -16.45 -16.87
CA TRP A 26 -23.03 -15.29 -16.20
C TRP A 26 -23.71 -14.99 -14.86
N LEU A 27 -25.01 -15.27 -14.72
CA LEU A 27 -25.70 -15.19 -13.43
C LEU A 27 -25.16 -16.21 -12.42
N ASP A 28 -24.87 -17.44 -12.86
CA ASP A 28 -24.28 -18.47 -11.98
C ASP A 28 -22.87 -18.09 -11.52
N ARG A 29 -22.06 -17.52 -12.42
CA ARG A 29 -20.73 -16.99 -12.08
C ARG A 29 -20.82 -15.84 -11.09
N LEU A 30 -21.70 -14.87 -11.37
CA LEU A 30 -21.92 -13.72 -10.50
C LEU A 30 -22.35 -14.15 -9.10
N GLU A 31 -23.29 -15.09 -8.99
CA GLU A 31 -23.74 -15.60 -7.69
C GLU A 31 -22.62 -16.27 -6.91
N LYS A 32 -21.87 -17.14 -7.58
CA LYS A 32 -20.75 -17.86 -6.97
C LYS A 32 -19.71 -16.88 -6.42
N ASP A 33 -19.28 -15.93 -7.24
CA ASP A 33 -18.25 -14.98 -6.85
C ASP A 33 -18.76 -14.00 -5.78
N TYR A 34 -20.04 -13.61 -5.83
CA TYR A 34 -20.62 -12.72 -4.82
C TYR A 34 -20.75 -13.42 -3.46
N ARG A 35 -21.19 -14.69 -3.46
CA ARG A 35 -21.24 -15.54 -2.26
C ARG A 35 -19.87 -15.72 -1.61
N SER A 36 -18.81 -15.85 -2.40
CA SER A 36 -17.44 -16.04 -1.89
C SER A 36 -16.96 -14.89 -0.99
N ILE A 37 -17.57 -13.70 -1.09
CA ILE A 37 -17.27 -12.57 -0.20
C ILE A 37 -17.50 -12.96 1.26
N GLY A 38 -18.65 -13.59 1.56
CA GLY A 38 -19.02 -14.01 2.91
C GLY A 38 -18.28 -15.28 3.36
N GLU A 39 -17.64 -15.99 2.46
CA GLU A 39 -16.73 -17.10 2.80
C GLU A 39 -15.34 -16.57 3.20
N MET A 40 -14.87 -15.53 2.51
CA MET A 40 -13.60 -14.86 2.82
C MET A 40 -13.68 -13.99 4.07
N VAL A 41 -14.84 -13.37 4.32
CA VAL A 41 -15.10 -12.51 5.48
C VAL A 41 -16.44 -12.92 6.08
N PRO A 42 -16.46 -13.93 6.99
CA PRO A 42 -17.67 -14.48 7.58
C PRO A 42 -18.62 -13.45 8.19
N GLU A 43 -18.06 -12.37 8.75
CA GLU A 43 -18.80 -11.27 9.36
C GLU A 43 -19.68 -10.50 8.37
N TRP A 44 -19.41 -10.60 7.07
CA TRP A 44 -20.19 -9.92 6.02
C TRP A 44 -21.22 -10.83 5.36
N LYS A 45 -21.37 -12.07 5.82
CA LYS A 45 -22.26 -13.05 5.18
C LYS A 45 -23.71 -12.56 5.12
N ASP A 46 -24.18 -11.89 6.17
CA ASP A 46 -25.55 -11.40 6.29
C ASP A 46 -25.80 -10.09 5.52
N GLU A 47 -24.73 -9.42 5.06
CA GLU A 47 -24.79 -8.22 4.21
C GLU A 47 -25.01 -8.56 2.71
N LEU A 48 -24.91 -9.85 2.36
CA LEU A 48 -25.03 -10.30 0.98
C LEU A 48 -26.49 -10.57 0.59
N GLU A 49 -26.97 -9.83 -0.41
CA GLU A 49 -28.34 -9.95 -0.95
C GLU A 49 -28.48 -11.14 -1.92
N LEU A 50 -28.15 -12.34 -1.44
CA LEU A 50 -28.16 -13.58 -2.23
C LEU A 50 -29.55 -13.98 -2.74
N GLU A 51 -30.60 -13.51 -2.08
CA GLU A 51 -31.99 -13.76 -2.47
C GLU A 51 -32.41 -13.02 -3.74
N LEU A 52 -31.56 -12.11 -4.26
CA LEU A 52 -31.77 -11.46 -5.55
C LEU A 52 -31.51 -12.40 -6.74
N PHE A 53 -30.61 -13.38 -6.61
CA PHE A 53 -30.23 -14.23 -7.73
C PHE A 53 -31.36 -15.14 -8.24
N PRO A 54 -32.16 -15.81 -7.38
CA PRO A 54 -33.37 -16.50 -7.84
C PRO A 54 -34.35 -15.58 -8.57
N LYS A 55 -34.53 -14.34 -8.09
CA LYS A 55 -35.39 -13.33 -8.73
C LYS A 55 -34.84 -12.92 -10.10
N MET A 56 -33.53 -12.74 -10.22
CA MET A 56 -32.87 -12.40 -11.49
C MET A 56 -33.02 -13.52 -12.52
N ARG A 57 -32.94 -14.80 -12.11
CA ARG A 57 -33.16 -15.94 -13.02
C ARG A 57 -34.59 -16.03 -13.52
N ALA A 58 -35.55 -15.64 -12.68
CA ALA A 58 -36.98 -15.64 -12.95
C ALA A 58 -37.50 -14.37 -13.67
N ALA A 59 -36.66 -13.35 -13.83
CA ALA A 59 -37.04 -12.10 -14.49
C ALA A 59 -37.55 -12.36 -15.92
N LYS A 60 -38.69 -11.76 -16.24
CA LYS A 60 -39.40 -11.96 -17.51
C LYS A 60 -39.04 -10.94 -18.57
N SER A 61 -38.39 -9.85 -18.19
CA SER A 61 -37.95 -8.81 -19.11
C SER A 61 -36.57 -8.23 -18.73
N PRO A 62 -35.84 -7.65 -19.70
CA PRO A 62 -34.60 -6.93 -19.44
C PRO A 62 -34.79 -5.78 -18.43
N GLU A 63 -35.93 -5.09 -18.43
CA GLU A 63 -36.22 -4.02 -17.48
C GLU A 63 -36.37 -4.54 -16.04
N GLU A 64 -37.05 -5.67 -15.87
CA GLU A 64 -37.18 -6.35 -14.57
C GLU A 64 -35.81 -6.78 -14.04
N LEU A 65 -35.01 -7.44 -14.88
CA LEU A 65 -33.65 -7.84 -14.52
C LEU A 65 -32.78 -6.61 -14.21
N GLY A 66 -32.87 -5.55 -14.99
CA GLY A 66 -32.15 -4.29 -14.76
C GLY A 66 -32.50 -3.64 -13.42
N ARG A 67 -33.77 -3.71 -12.96
CA ARG A 67 -34.15 -3.26 -11.61
C ARG A 67 -33.48 -4.09 -10.52
N LEU A 68 -33.46 -5.42 -10.67
CA LEU A 68 -32.82 -6.32 -9.71
C LEU A 68 -31.29 -6.12 -9.66
N GLN A 69 -30.66 -5.94 -10.82
CA GLN A 69 -29.23 -5.58 -10.91
C GLN A 69 -28.92 -4.25 -10.20
N ARG A 70 -29.79 -3.25 -10.34
CA ARG A 70 -29.63 -1.98 -9.60
C ARG A 70 -29.71 -2.19 -8.09
N LYS A 71 -30.62 -3.03 -7.61
CA LYS A 71 -30.70 -3.37 -6.16
C LYS A 71 -29.40 -4.04 -5.69
N LEU A 72 -28.89 -5.02 -6.43
CA LEU A 72 -27.61 -5.66 -6.11
C LEU A 72 -26.45 -4.64 -6.13
N ALA A 73 -26.42 -3.74 -7.12
CA ALA A 73 -25.41 -2.69 -7.20
C ALA A 73 -25.46 -1.74 -6.00
N MET A 74 -26.65 -1.43 -5.47
CA MET A 74 -26.79 -0.61 -4.26
C MET A 74 -26.23 -1.32 -3.02
N SER A 75 -26.44 -2.63 -2.87
CA SER A 75 -25.79 -3.42 -1.79
C SER A 75 -24.25 -3.37 -1.91
N CYS A 76 -23.71 -3.58 -3.12
CA CYS A 76 -22.27 -3.42 -3.36
C CYS A 76 -21.76 -2.01 -2.99
N GLN A 77 -22.53 -0.96 -3.28
CA GLN A 77 -22.19 0.41 -2.93
C GLN A 77 -22.24 0.66 -1.42
N GLY A 78 -23.23 0.10 -0.71
CA GLY A 78 -23.35 0.16 0.75
C GLY A 78 -22.13 -0.45 1.42
N CYS A 79 -21.83 -1.71 1.09
CA CYS A 79 -20.65 -2.41 1.60
C CYS A 79 -19.34 -1.66 1.28
N HIS A 80 -19.19 -1.11 0.07
CA HIS A 80 -18.01 -0.30 -0.26
C HIS A 80 -17.93 1.04 0.49
N ARG A 81 -19.05 1.61 0.89
CA ARG A 81 -19.07 2.86 1.65
C ARG A 81 -18.67 2.61 3.10
N GLU A 82 -19.16 1.53 3.67
CA GLU A 82 -18.99 1.20 5.09
C GLU A 82 -17.66 0.50 5.37
N TYR A 83 -17.33 -0.53 4.59
CA TYR A 83 -16.27 -1.47 4.95
C TYR A 83 -15.00 -1.34 4.13
N LYS A 84 -15.01 -0.65 2.98
CA LYS A 84 -13.85 -0.60 2.07
C LYS A 84 -12.59 -0.06 2.75
N LEU A 85 -12.71 1.02 3.52
CA LEU A 85 -11.55 1.60 4.20
C LEU A 85 -11.01 0.64 5.27
N ALA A 86 -11.87 0.13 6.14
CA ALA A 86 -11.49 -0.82 7.18
C ALA A 86 -10.83 -2.08 6.59
N ALA A 87 -11.38 -2.61 5.50
CA ALA A 87 -10.83 -3.77 4.80
C ALA A 87 -9.43 -3.50 4.21
N VAL A 88 -9.23 -2.32 3.59
CA VAL A 88 -7.91 -1.92 3.08
C VAL A 88 -6.90 -1.77 4.22
N LEU A 89 -7.28 -1.14 5.32
CA LEU A 89 -6.40 -0.95 6.47
C LEU A 89 -6.04 -2.28 7.13
N ARG A 90 -7.00 -3.19 7.29
CA ARG A 90 -6.78 -4.47 7.98
C ARG A 90 -5.99 -5.48 7.13
N TYR A 91 -6.34 -5.60 5.86
CA TYR A 91 -5.85 -6.69 5.01
C TYR A 91 -4.81 -6.28 3.97
N ARG A 92 -4.61 -4.98 3.72
CA ARG A 92 -3.69 -4.49 2.67
C ARG A 92 -2.66 -3.48 3.15
N THR A 93 -2.75 -3.03 4.40
CA THR A 93 -1.72 -2.17 5.00
C THR A 93 -0.81 -3.03 5.85
N PRO A 94 0.52 -2.98 5.68
CA PRO A 94 1.43 -3.77 6.47
C PRO A 94 1.44 -3.32 7.94
N ASP A 95 1.69 -4.30 8.81
CA ASP A 95 2.01 -4.06 10.21
C ASP A 95 3.52 -3.89 10.34
N PHE A 96 3.99 -2.64 10.36
CA PHE A 96 5.42 -2.31 10.43
C PHE A 96 6.09 -2.78 11.72
N ASP A 97 5.34 -3.09 12.77
CA ASP A 97 5.90 -3.66 14.01
C ASP A 97 6.37 -5.11 13.82
N ARG A 98 5.93 -5.77 12.73
CA ARG A 98 6.36 -7.12 12.32
C ARG A 98 7.44 -7.10 11.24
N VAL A 99 7.73 -5.95 10.64
CA VAL A 99 8.76 -5.85 9.61
C VAL A 99 10.12 -5.81 10.29
N LYS A 100 11.00 -6.72 9.87
CA LYS A 100 12.40 -6.76 10.28
C LYS A 100 13.29 -6.26 9.16
N VAL A 101 14.42 -5.69 9.54
CA VAL A 101 15.48 -5.26 8.64
C VAL A 101 16.75 -6.00 9.06
N GLU A 102 17.27 -6.84 8.17
CA GLU A 102 18.56 -7.49 8.37
C GLU A 102 19.69 -6.51 8.05
N SER A 103 20.71 -6.45 8.90
CA SER A 103 21.89 -5.64 8.59
C SER A 103 22.88 -6.44 7.76
N SER A 104 23.29 -5.92 6.60
CA SER A 104 24.33 -6.54 5.79
C SER A 104 25.70 -6.61 6.48
N GLU A 105 25.96 -5.76 7.48
CA GLU A 105 27.23 -5.74 8.22
C GLU A 105 27.30 -6.80 9.33
N THR A 106 26.20 -7.03 10.05
CA THR A 106 26.18 -7.91 11.24
C THR A 106 25.35 -9.19 11.07
N LEU A 107 24.53 -9.26 10.01
CA LEU A 107 23.52 -10.31 9.77
C LEU A 107 22.46 -10.42 10.88
N GLU A 108 22.35 -9.39 11.73
CA GLU A 108 21.34 -9.33 12.78
C GLU A 108 20.07 -8.65 12.27
N GLU A 109 18.92 -9.15 12.71
CA GLU A 109 17.63 -8.51 12.47
C GLU A 109 17.38 -7.38 13.48
N GLU A 110 16.98 -6.22 12.97
CA GLU A 110 16.55 -5.07 13.77
C GLU A 110 15.08 -4.73 13.52
N ASP A 111 14.43 -4.16 14.53
CA ASP A 111 13.09 -3.59 14.38
C ASP A 111 13.11 -2.43 13.38
N TYR A 112 12.12 -2.39 12.49
CA TYR A 112 11.96 -1.33 11.49
C TYR A 112 12.00 0.07 12.12
N SER A 113 11.39 0.24 13.29
CA SER A 113 11.36 1.51 14.02
C SER A 113 12.74 1.96 14.50
N ARG A 114 13.60 1.02 14.94
CA ARG A 114 14.97 1.28 15.36
C ARG A 114 15.84 1.68 14.17
N VAL A 115 15.68 1.02 13.03
CA VAL A 115 16.37 1.41 11.77
C VAL A 115 15.97 2.82 11.35
N MET A 116 14.68 3.17 11.40
CA MET A 116 14.20 4.52 11.09
C MET A 116 14.81 5.61 12.00
N GLN A 117 14.95 5.31 13.30
CA GLN A 117 15.64 6.20 14.23
C GLN A 117 17.12 6.35 13.85
N ARG A 118 17.81 5.26 13.52
CA ARG A 118 19.22 5.28 13.08
C ARG A 118 19.42 6.10 11.81
N LEU A 119 18.57 5.93 10.81
CA LEU A 119 18.61 6.74 9.58
C LEU A 119 18.43 8.24 9.86
N THR A 120 17.50 8.59 10.76
CA THR A 120 17.29 9.98 11.18
C THR A 120 18.54 10.55 11.86
N MET A 121 19.17 9.77 12.76
CA MET A 121 20.42 10.18 13.41
C MET A 121 21.56 10.38 12.41
N LEU A 122 21.69 9.51 11.41
CA LEU A 122 22.74 9.59 10.40
C LEU A 122 22.58 10.84 9.52
N VAL A 123 21.36 11.11 9.01
CA VAL A 123 21.07 12.35 8.27
C VAL A 123 21.41 13.59 9.09
N ASN A 124 20.99 13.63 10.36
CA ASN A 124 21.31 14.74 11.25
C ASN A 124 22.81 14.86 11.52
N ARG A 125 23.52 13.73 11.69
CA ARG A 125 24.97 13.72 11.91
C ARG A 125 25.73 14.27 10.71
N ILE A 126 25.33 13.93 9.48
CA ILE A 126 25.92 14.52 8.26
C ILE A 126 25.75 16.03 8.31
N LYS A 127 24.54 16.53 8.58
CA LYS A 127 24.25 17.97 8.62
C LYS A 127 25.06 18.70 9.69
N ILE A 128 25.02 18.21 10.92
CA ILE A 128 25.72 18.81 12.08
C ILE A 128 27.22 18.82 11.83
N ALA A 129 27.80 17.66 11.49
CA ALA A 129 29.25 17.54 11.28
C ALA A 129 29.74 18.40 10.11
N SER A 130 28.94 18.58 9.06
CA SER A 130 29.30 19.45 7.93
C SER A 130 29.29 20.93 8.31
N VAL A 131 28.35 21.36 9.17
CA VAL A 131 28.29 22.75 9.67
C VAL A 131 29.44 23.02 10.63
N ASP A 132 29.81 22.03 11.44
CA ASP A 132 30.92 22.12 12.40
C ASP A 132 32.30 21.83 11.76
N GLU A 133 32.37 21.71 10.43
CA GLU A 133 33.61 21.40 9.68
C GLU A 133 34.31 20.08 10.09
N ARG A 134 33.57 19.17 10.72
CA ARG A 134 34.01 17.81 11.09
C ARG A 134 33.83 16.83 9.93
N TRP A 135 34.53 17.10 8.84
CA TRP A 135 34.37 16.39 7.56
C TRP A 135 34.54 14.87 7.62
N PRO A 136 35.51 14.30 8.37
CA PRO A 136 35.63 12.84 8.50
C PRO A 136 34.35 12.23 9.08
N SER A 137 33.83 12.78 10.19
CA SER A 137 32.60 12.30 10.81
C SER A 137 31.37 12.43 9.91
N ALA A 138 31.33 13.46 9.05
CA ALA A 138 30.25 13.62 8.08
C ALA A 138 30.30 12.56 6.97
N ARG A 139 31.50 12.17 6.52
CA ARG A 139 31.70 11.11 5.52
C ARG A 139 31.36 9.73 6.09
N ASP A 140 31.81 9.44 7.31
CA ASP A 140 31.47 8.17 7.99
C ASP A 140 29.96 8.02 8.16
N ALA A 141 29.27 9.13 8.51
CA ALA A 141 27.83 9.13 8.62
C ALA A 141 27.11 8.96 7.28
N LEU A 142 27.65 9.50 6.18
CA LEU A 142 27.12 9.29 4.83
C LEU A 142 27.27 7.84 4.39
N GLU A 143 28.42 7.22 4.64
CA GLU A 143 28.65 5.83 4.26
C GLU A 143 27.71 4.89 5.04
N ALA A 144 27.63 5.07 6.35
CA ALA A 144 26.67 4.34 7.18
C ALA A 144 25.22 4.59 6.76
N LEU A 145 24.87 5.80 6.28
CA LEU A 145 23.53 6.08 5.77
C LEU A 145 23.23 5.26 4.51
N LYS A 146 24.17 5.19 3.56
CA LYS A 146 24.00 4.43 2.32
C LYS A 146 23.76 2.94 2.59
N VAL A 147 24.64 2.32 3.38
CA VAL A 147 24.50 0.91 3.78
C VAL A 147 23.15 0.65 4.44
N ARG A 148 22.74 1.50 5.39
CA ARG A 148 21.46 1.30 6.08
C ARG A 148 20.23 1.58 5.22
N LEU A 149 20.34 2.38 4.16
CA LEU A 149 19.27 2.55 3.18
C LEU A 149 19.14 1.32 2.28
N GLU A 150 20.24 0.67 1.92
CA GLU A 150 20.24 -0.59 1.17
C GLU A 150 19.59 -1.71 2.00
N ASP A 151 20.04 -1.89 3.25
CA ASP A 151 19.44 -2.83 4.22
C ASP A 151 17.93 -2.60 4.35
N LEU A 152 17.53 -1.34 4.55
CA LEU A 152 16.12 -0.95 4.62
C LEU A 152 15.38 -1.29 3.32
N GLY A 153 16.01 -1.10 2.17
CA GLY A 153 15.43 -1.37 0.85
C GLY A 153 15.06 -2.83 0.65
N GLU A 154 15.78 -3.77 1.25
CA GLU A 154 15.42 -5.20 1.21
C GLU A 154 14.10 -5.48 1.94
N SER A 155 13.81 -4.74 3.01
CA SER A 155 12.54 -4.89 3.75
C SER A 155 11.30 -4.52 2.93
N CYS A 156 11.45 -3.82 1.79
CA CYS A 156 10.35 -3.61 0.85
C CYS A 156 9.75 -4.95 0.36
N GLY A 157 10.57 -6.00 0.27
CA GLY A 157 10.16 -7.34 -0.15
C GLY A 157 9.14 -8.00 0.79
N ALA A 158 9.07 -7.56 2.05
CA ALA A 158 8.07 -8.06 3.00
C ALA A 158 6.63 -7.73 2.57
N CYS A 159 6.45 -6.69 1.75
CA CYS A 159 5.13 -6.19 1.34
C CYS A 159 4.95 -6.14 -0.19
N HIS A 160 6.05 -5.94 -0.93
CA HIS A 160 6.04 -5.78 -2.38
C HIS A 160 6.72 -6.98 -3.05
N ARG A 161 6.05 -7.57 -4.03
CA ARG A 161 6.62 -8.67 -4.84
C ARG A 161 7.50 -8.19 -5.98
N GLU A 162 7.37 -6.91 -6.35
CA GLU A 162 8.05 -6.29 -7.47
C GLU A 162 9.06 -5.26 -6.95
N SER A 163 10.12 -5.01 -7.72
CA SER A 163 11.17 -4.04 -7.36
C SER A 163 10.78 -2.58 -7.62
N ALA A 164 9.76 -2.32 -8.43
CA ALA A 164 9.36 -0.96 -8.82
C ALA A 164 9.05 0.00 -7.65
N PRO A 165 8.42 -0.43 -6.53
CA PRO A 165 8.24 0.42 -5.36
C PRO A 165 9.55 0.83 -4.69
N ARG A 166 10.53 -0.10 -4.59
CA ARG A 166 11.87 0.19 -4.06
C ARG A 166 12.56 1.20 -4.94
N GLU A 167 12.60 0.96 -6.25
CA GLU A 167 13.23 1.85 -7.23
C GLU A 167 12.65 3.28 -7.17
N ARG A 168 11.33 3.41 -7.05
CA ARG A 168 10.66 4.72 -6.97
C ARG A 168 11.10 5.58 -5.77
N ILE A 169 11.50 4.94 -4.67
CA ILE A 169 11.83 5.59 -3.38
C ILE A 169 13.35 5.69 -3.18
N LEU A 170 14.08 4.60 -3.46
CA LEU A 170 15.49 4.43 -3.15
C LEU A 170 16.39 4.34 -4.40
N GLY A 171 15.83 4.42 -5.61
CA GLY A 171 16.61 4.39 -6.84
C GLY A 171 17.23 5.74 -7.20
N ALA A 172 17.44 6.00 -8.50
CA ALA A 172 18.26 7.11 -8.99
C ALA A 172 17.89 8.50 -8.43
N ALA A 173 16.61 8.77 -8.17
CA ALA A 173 16.15 10.05 -7.60
C ALA A 173 16.63 10.29 -6.16
N ALA A 174 16.96 9.23 -5.42
CA ALA A 174 17.56 9.29 -4.09
C ALA A 174 19.09 9.20 -4.15
N GLU A 175 19.62 8.36 -5.04
CA GLU A 175 21.07 8.14 -5.20
C GLU A 175 21.81 9.39 -5.70
N VAL A 176 21.30 10.06 -6.74
CA VAL A 176 21.96 11.23 -7.34
C VAL A 176 22.18 12.37 -6.33
N PRO A 177 21.19 12.76 -5.48
CA PRO A 177 21.45 13.69 -4.39
C PRO A 177 22.52 13.21 -3.41
N LEU A 178 22.58 11.93 -3.05
CA LEU A 178 23.61 11.39 -2.14
C LEU A 178 25.02 11.46 -2.75
N GLU A 179 25.15 11.28 -4.07
CA GLU A 179 26.42 11.51 -4.77
C GLU A 179 26.86 12.98 -4.67
N HIS A 180 25.92 13.92 -4.79
CA HIS A 180 26.23 15.34 -4.62
C HIS A 180 26.55 15.70 -3.16
N VAL A 181 25.93 15.04 -2.19
CA VAL A 181 26.33 15.13 -0.77
C VAL A 181 27.79 14.69 -0.63
N ALA A 182 28.17 13.55 -1.22
CA ALA A 182 29.56 13.07 -1.19
C ALA A 182 30.54 14.07 -1.82
N LYS A 183 30.20 14.65 -2.97
CA LYS A 183 31.01 15.70 -3.63
C LYS A 183 31.16 16.94 -2.75
N GLY A 184 30.08 17.40 -2.11
CA GLY A 184 30.12 18.52 -1.16
C GLY A 184 31.03 18.24 0.04
N LEU A 185 30.97 17.03 0.59
CA LEU A 185 31.83 16.60 1.71
C LEU A 185 33.31 16.48 1.33
N ALA A 186 33.60 16.08 0.09
CA ALA A 186 34.96 16.03 -0.43
C ALA A 186 35.53 17.45 -0.64
N ALA A 187 34.70 18.36 -1.15
CA ALA A 187 35.03 19.77 -1.35
C ALA A 187 34.99 20.63 -0.07
N GLN A 188 34.58 20.05 1.07
CA GLN A 188 34.38 20.77 2.33
C GLN A 188 33.39 21.95 2.21
N ASP A 189 32.36 21.76 1.38
CA ASP A 189 31.32 22.75 1.12
C ASP A 189 30.02 22.39 1.87
N ALA A 190 29.86 22.97 3.06
CA ALA A 190 28.69 22.77 3.92
C ALA A 190 27.38 23.19 3.26
N ARG A 191 27.40 24.19 2.37
CA ARG A 191 26.21 24.70 1.69
C ARG A 191 25.73 23.70 0.66
N THR A 192 26.63 23.20 -0.19
CA THR A 192 26.32 22.18 -1.20
C THR A 192 25.87 20.88 -0.54
N THR A 193 26.62 20.41 0.48
CA THR A 193 26.21 19.23 1.27
C THR A 193 24.82 19.38 1.85
N GLY A 194 24.52 20.50 2.51
CA GLY A 194 23.22 20.75 3.12
C GLY A 194 22.07 20.79 2.11
N ARG A 195 22.28 21.42 0.95
CA ARG A 195 21.28 21.50 -0.12
C ARG A 195 20.90 20.12 -0.62
N PHE A 196 21.88 19.31 -1.02
CA PHE A 196 21.61 18.00 -1.60
C PHE A 196 21.16 16.96 -0.57
N LEU A 197 21.55 17.12 0.70
CA LEU A 197 20.99 16.30 1.79
C LEU A 197 19.50 16.59 1.98
N GLY A 198 19.08 17.85 1.85
CA GLY A 198 17.66 18.22 1.85
C GLY A 198 16.91 17.65 0.65
N GLU A 199 17.51 17.70 -0.54
CA GLU A 199 16.95 17.11 -1.76
C GLU A 199 16.77 15.59 -1.63
N PHE A 200 17.78 14.88 -1.10
CA PHE A 200 17.68 13.46 -0.75
C PHE A 200 16.50 13.19 0.20
N ALA A 201 16.37 13.98 1.28
CA ALA A 201 15.31 13.78 2.25
C ALA A 201 13.91 13.92 1.64
N VAL A 202 13.73 14.82 0.67
CA VAL A 202 12.47 14.97 -0.07
C VAL A 202 12.25 13.79 -1.02
N ASN A 203 13.28 13.36 -1.74
CA ASN A 203 13.13 12.31 -2.75
C ASN A 203 13.02 10.90 -2.18
N ALA A 204 13.58 10.63 -1.00
CA ALA A 204 13.51 9.32 -0.34
C ALA A 204 12.55 9.35 0.86
N CYS A 205 12.92 10.09 1.92
CA CYS A 205 12.22 10.03 3.21
C CYS A 205 10.77 10.51 3.10
N ALA A 206 10.54 11.67 2.47
CA ALA A 206 9.20 12.22 2.35
C ALA A 206 8.29 11.34 1.48
N ARG A 207 8.81 10.75 0.40
CA ARG A 207 8.05 9.82 -0.45
C ARG A 207 7.66 8.55 0.30
N CYS A 208 8.61 7.93 0.98
CA CYS A 208 8.33 6.74 1.80
C CYS A 208 7.28 7.04 2.87
N HIS A 209 7.45 8.14 3.60
CA HIS A 209 6.53 8.53 4.67
C HIS A 209 5.15 8.90 4.15
N ALA A 210 5.02 9.62 3.03
CA ALA A 210 3.72 10.01 2.47
C ALA A 210 2.85 8.82 2.08
N ILE A 211 3.45 7.69 1.71
CA ILE A 211 2.74 6.48 1.30
C ILE A 211 2.46 5.59 2.52
N HIS A 212 3.47 5.29 3.30
CA HIS A 212 3.38 4.23 4.31
C HIS A 212 2.86 4.71 5.66
N ARG A 213 3.28 5.89 6.10
CA ARG A 213 3.01 6.36 7.47
C ARG A 213 1.54 6.69 7.72
N PRO A 214 0.81 7.39 6.82
CA PRO A 214 -0.62 7.62 7.00
C PRO A 214 -1.43 6.33 7.11
N LEU A 215 -1.15 5.36 6.25
CA LEU A 215 -1.87 4.07 6.27
C LEU A 215 -1.57 3.29 7.55
N ALA A 216 -0.30 3.20 7.94
CA ALA A 216 0.08 2.54 9.20
C ALA A 216 -0.59 3.19 10.42
N ASN A 217 -0.61 4.53 10.46
CA ASN A 217 -1.28 5.26 11.55
C ASN A 217 -2.79 5.04 11.56
N LEU A 218 -3.45 5.10 10.39
CA LEU A 218 -4.88 4.85 10.27
C LEU A 218 -5.24 3.42 10.69
N ARG A 219 -4.41 2.44 10.33
CA ARG A 219 -4.56 1.05 10.78
C ARG A 219 -4.51 0.96 12.31
N ARG A 220 -3.51 1.59 12.95
CA ARG A 220 -3.40 1.62 14.42
C ARG A 220 -4.60 2.29 15.10
N LEU A 221 -5.13 3.37 14.51
CA LEU A 221 -6.33 4.03 15.02
C LEU A 221 -7.56 3.13 14.92
N LEU A 222 -7.72 2.42 13.80
CA LEU A 222 -8.80 1.43 13.62
C LEU A 222 -8.70 0.30 14.65
N GLU A 223 -7.51 -0.25 14.86
CA GLU A 223 -7.28 -1.32 15.82
C GLU A 223 -7.57 -0.88 17.26
N LYS A 224 -7.24 0.37 17.63
CA LYS A 224 -7.60 0.94 18.94
C LYS A 224 -9.09 1.15 19.11
N ALA A 225 -9.78 1.72 18.11
CA ALA A 225 -11.21 1.96 18.15
C ALA A 225 -12.03 0.65 18.27
N GLN A 226 -11.47 -0.49 17.87
CA GLN A 226 -12.07 -1.81 18.02
C GLN A 226 -11.81 -2.46 19.40
N GLN A 227 -10.93 -1.88 20.22
CA GLN A 227 -10.58 -2.39 21.56
C GLN A 227 -11.25 -1.60 22.69
N GLU A 228 -11.88 -0.48 22.39
CA GLU A 228 -12.68 0.28 23.36
C GLU A 228 -14.11 -0.29 23.40
N PRO A 229 -14.65 -0.60 24.61
CA PRO A 229 -15.96 -1.21 24.78
C PRO A 229 -17.14 -0.29 24.42
#